data_AF-X0X5Y2-F1
#
_entry.id   AF-X0X5Y2-F1
#
_cell.length_a   1.000
_cell.length_b   1.000
_cell.length_c   1.000
_cell.angle_alpha   90.00
_cell.angle_beta   90.00
_cell.angle_gamma   90.00
#
_symmetry.space_group_name_H-M   'P 1'
#
loop_
_entity.id
_entity.type
_entity.pdbx_description
1 polymer ?
#
loop_
_entity_poly.entity_id
_entity_poly.type
_entity_poly.pdbx_seq_one_letter_code
_entity_poly.pdbx_strand_id
1 'polypeptide(L)'
;MKELSKQLEPKIAAWEQNQYKRTPLRGNPIPGNAATFYAEAESKLEKPNPGIFYETISDPSKPLTPEAQEYYKRNKPIIELIKKGTQSETYKPLVNIREGEDAKTPNLTKVRIIAQIMVLHSRELTKNNRISESIRLLCNISRMGDDYMYRGSLIDAMVGLAISETGDKEIQRVLQDNKLSQQHLTELLGYLKKLLDDRPNFNNSWEAEGLCIEAVLKQQAESAG
;
A
#
# COMPACT_ATOMS: atom_id res chain seq x y z
N MET A 1 30.76 13.16 -17.98
CA MET A 1 30.49 12.05 -17.05
C MET A 1 30.91 12.32 -15.62
N LYS A 2 32.21 12.56 -15.31
CA LYS A 2 32.65 12.87 -13.94
C LYS A 2 31.96 14.08 -13.29
N GLU A 3 31.64 15.09 -14.08
CA GLU A 3 30.96 16.31 -13.61
C GLU A 3 29.46 16.12 -13.36
N LEU A 4 28.80 15.28 -14.17
CA LEU A 4 27.41 14.83 -13.94
C LEU A 4 27.33 13.99 -12.65
N SER A 5 28.28 13.07 -12.45
CA SER A 5 28.37 12.19 -11.28
C SER A 5 28.51 12.97 -9.95
N LYS A 6 29.27 14.09 -9.95
CA LYS A 6 29.41 14.96 -8.77
C LYS A 6 28.13 15.69 -8.36
N GLN A 7 27.23 15.97 -9.31
CA GLN A 7 25.97 16.67 -9.02
C GLN A 7 24.84 15.72 -8.61
N LEU A 8 24.96 14.43 -8.96
CA LEU A 8 23.91 13.42 -8.75
C LEU A 8 24.03 12.70 -7.40
N GLU A 9 25.24 12.38 -6.96
CA GLU A 9 25.47 11.66 -5.71
C GLU A 9 24.81 12.33 -4.49
N PRO A 10 24.86 13.67 -4.33
CA PRO A 10 24.16 14.34 -3.23
C PRO A 10 22.63 14.20 -3.32
N LYS A 11 22.05 14.15 -4.52
CA LYS A 11 20.60 14.01 -4.73
C LYS A 11 20.13 12.60 -4.39
N ILE A 12 20.85 11.58 -4.87
CA ILE A 12 20.59 10.16 -4.55
C ILE A 12 20.71 9.95 -3.03
N ALA A 13 21.80 10.42 -2.42
CA ALA A 13 22.00 10.29 -0.98
C ALA A 13 20.92 11.02 -0.15
N ALA A 14 20.53 12.24 -0.56
CA ALA A 14 19.44 12.97 0.08
C ALA A 14 18.10 12.23 -0.06
N TRP A 15 17.84 11.63 -1.23
CA TRP A 15 16.63 10.83 -1.45
C TRP A 15 16.62 9.58 -0.55
N GLU A 16 17.73 8.85 -0.49
CA GLU A 16 17.89 7.64 0.33
C GLU A 16 17.74 7.91 1.82
N GLN A 17 18.13 9.09 2.31
CA GLN A 17 18.01 9.44 3.73
C GLN A 17 16.62 9.93 4.13
N ASN A 18 15.81 10.35 3.17
CA ASN A 18 14.51 10.90 3.46
C ASN A 18 13.52 9.82 3.91
N GLN A 19 12.79 10.14 4.97
CA GLN A 19 11.73 9.30 5.53
C GLN A 19 10.45 10.14 5.67
N TYR A 20 9.32 9.55 5.29
CA TYR A 20 8.03 10.18 5.52
C TYR A 20 7.59 9.93 6.95
N LYS A 21 7.40 11.00 7.74
CA LYS A 21 6.77 10.89 9.06
C LYS A 21 5.26 10.89 8.88
N ARG A 22 4.60 9.90 9.49
CA ARG A 22 3.17 9.65 9.28
C ARG A 22 2.35 10.11 10.46
N THR A 23 1.20 10.70 10.15
CA THR A 23 0.14 10.86 11.14
C THR A 23 -0.64 9.55 11.20
N PRO A 24 -0.66 8.84 12.36
CA PRO A 24 -1.44 7.62 12.47
C PRO A 24 -2.93 7.95 12.29
N LEU A 25 -3.64 7.10 11.55
CA LEU A 25 -5.09 7.22 11.40
C LEU A 25 -5.76 7.17 12.77
N ARG A 26 -5.21 6.38 13.70
CA ARG A 26 -5.71 6.20 15.06
C ARG A 26 -4.59 5.80 16.03
N GLY A 27 -4.81 6.11 17.31
CA GLY A 27 -3.90 5.73 18.39
C GLY A 27 -2.53 6.39 18.27
N ASN A 28 -1.60 5.90 19.07
CA ASN A 28 -0.21 6.34 19.01
C ASN A 28 0.51 5.63 17.85
N PRO A 29 1.45 6.32 17.19
CA PRO A 29 2.27 5.69 16.16
C PRO A 29 3.11 4.58 16.78
N ILE A 30 3.30 3.49 16.03
CA ILE A 30 4.16 2.37 16.43
C ILE A 30 5.56 2.62 15.84
N PRO A 31 6.66 2.41 16.60
CA PRO A 31 8.00 2.55 16.05
C PRO A 31 8.24 1.67 14.81
N GLY A 32 9.01 2.18 13.85
CA GLY A 32 9.41 1.44 12.65
C GLY A 32 8.82 1.92 11.33
N ASN A 33 9.20 1.21 10.26
CA ASN A 33 8.88 1.54 8.87
C ASN A 33 7.72 0.68 8.34
N ALA A 34 6.69 1.32 7.77
CA ALA A 34 5.56 0.61 7.15
C ALA A 34 5.98 -0.42 6.12
N ALA A 35 6.93 -0.05 5.25
CA ALA A 35 7.29 -0.87 4.10
C ALA A 35 7.85 -2.24 4.53
N THR A 36 8.49 -2.31 5.70
CA THR A 36 8.94 -3.58 6.30
C THR A 36 7.78 -4.51 6.63
N PHE A 37 6.71 -3.99 7.23
CA PHE A 37 5.51 -4.78 7.53
C PHE A 37 4.77 -5.22 6.28
N TYR A 38 4.69 -4.35 5.26
CA TYR A 38 4.05 -4.68 3.99
C TYR A 38 4.83 -5.76 3.24
N ALA A 39 6.16 -5.66 3.18
CA ALA A 39 7.02 -6.69 2.59
C ALA A 39 6.94 -8.03 3.33
N GLU A 40 6.81 -8.01 4.67
CA GLU A 40 6.55 -9.22 5.45
C GLU A 40 5.18 -9.84 5.12
N ALA A 41 4.15 -9.03 4.91
CA ALA A 41 2.85 -9.52 4.46
C ALA A 41 2.92 -10.16 3.07
N GLU A 42 3.65 -9.53 2.13
CA GLU A 42 3.89 -10.07 0.79
C GLU A 42 4.70 -11.37 0.79
N SER A 43 5.65 -11.54 1.71
CA SER A 43 6.45 -12.76 1.82
C SER A 43 5.68 -13.93 2.44
N LYS A 44 4.74 -13.64 3.34
CA LYS A 44 3.86 -14.63 3.99
C LYS A 44 2.63 -15.01 3.17
N LEU A 45 2.28 -14.22 2.16
CA LEU A 45 1.20 -14.57 1.24
C LEU A 45 1.57 -15.86 0.49
N GLU A 46 0.71 -16.87 0.56
CA GLU A 46 0.83 -18.08 -0.26
C GLU A 46 0.91 -17.73 -1.74
N LYS A 47 1.44 -18.65 -2.57
CA LYS A 47 1.61 -18.45 -4.01
C LYS A 47 0.38 -17.75 -4.60
N PRO A 48 0.54 -16.57 -5.23
CA PRO A 48 -0.61 -15.78 -5.68
C PRO A 48 -1.40 -16.56 -6.72
N ASN A 49 -2.72 -16.63 -6.53
CA ASN A 49 -3.66 -17.13 -7.53
C ASN A 49 -4.43 -15.92 -8.10
N PRO A 50 -3.99 -15.35 -9.23
CA PRO A 50 -4.63 -14.17 -9.80
C PRO A 50 -6.10 -14.45 -10.11
N GLY A 51 -6.99 -13.60 -9.62
CA GLY A 51 -8.42 -13.72 -9.89
C GLY A 51 -9.20 -14.64 -8.95
N ILE A 52 -8.55 -15.28 -7.97
CA ILE A 52 -9.22 -16.15 -6.98
C ILE A 52 -10.40 -15.47 -6.26
N PHE A 53 -10.35 -14.14 -6.13
CA PHE A 53 -11.41 -13.33 -5.51
C PHE A 53 -12.16 -12.43 -6.50
N TYR A 54 -11.84 -12.44 -7.80
CA TYR A 54 -12.29 -11.42 -8.75
C TYR A 54 -13.82 -11.30 -8.80
N GLU A 55 -14.52 -12.42 -8.93
CA GLU A 55 -15.98 -12.44 -9.02
C GLU A 55 -16.63 -11.89 -7.75
N THR A 56 -16.24 -12.38 -6.57
CA THR A 56 -16.79 -11.95 -5.28
C THR A 56 -16.47 -10.50 -4.95
N ILE A 57 -15.27 -10.01 -5.32
CA ILE A 57 -14.90 -8.61 -5.10
C ILE A 57 -15.74 -7.69 -5.96
N SER A 58 -15.92 -8.05 -7.25
CA SER A 58 -16.68 -7.28 -8.23
C SER A 58 -18.20 -7.33 -7.98
N ASP A 59 -18.72 -8.48 -7.55
CA ASP A 59 -20.11 -8.70 -7.20
C ASP A 59 -20.21 -9.35 -5.79
N PRO A 60 -20.49 -8.57 -4.74
CA PRO A 60 -20.60 -9.06 -3.36
C PRO A 60 -21.72 -10.08 -3.13
N SER A 61 -22.66 -10.22 -4.07
CA SER A 61 -23.71 -11.24 -3.99
C SER A 61 -23.20 -12.64 -4.31
N LYS A 62 -22.06 -12.74 -5.02
CA LYS A 62 -21.43 -14.02 -5.35
C LYS A 62 -20.69 -14.58 -4.14
N PRO A 63 -20.99 -15.81 -3.71
CA PRO A 63 -20.23 -16.46 -2.64
C PRO A 63 -18.79 -16.74 -3.10
N LEU A 64 -17.89 -16.88 -2.14
CA LEU A 64 -16.56 -17.42 -2.41
C LEU A 64 -16.69 -18.89 -2.83
N THR A 65 -15.91 -19.31 -3.83
CA THR A 65 -15.73 -20.74 -4.11
C THR A 65 -15.07 -21.43 -2.91
N PRO A 66 -15.20 -22.76 -2.75
CA PRO A 66 -14.53 -23.47 -1.66
C PRO A 66 -13.01 -23.24 -1.64
N GLU A 67 -12.38 -23.19 -2.81
CA GLU A 67 -10.95 -22.89 -2.95
C GLU A 67 -10.62 -21.48 -2.47
N ALA A 68 -11.38 -20.47 -2.91
CA ALA A 68 -11.18 -19.09 -2.51
C ALA A 68 -11.42 -18.89 -1.00
N GLN A 69 -12.43 -19.56 -0.45
CA GLN A 69 -12.73 -19.52 0.98
C GLN A 69 -11.57 -20.08 1.82
N GLU A 70 -10.96 -21.16 1.35
CA GLU A 70 -9.83 -21.78 2.04
C GLU A 70 -8.56 -20.92 1.90
N TYR A 71 -8.27 -20.42 0.69
CA TYR A 71 -7.15 -19.50 0.47
C TYR A 71 -7.28 -18.24 1.33
N TYR A 72 -8.49 -17.66 1.42
CA TYR A 72 -8.78 -16.54 2.31
C TYR A 72 -8.48 -16.88 3.77
N LYS A 73 -8.96 -18.03 4.29
CA LYS A 73 -8.72 -18.43 5.69
C LYS A 73 -7.24 -18.55 6.01
N ARG A 74 -6.45 -19.19 5.15
CA ARG A 74 -5.00 -19.38 5.37
C ARG A 74 -4.23 -18.07 5.35
N ASN A 75 -4.60 -17.14 4.47
CA ASN A 75 -3.89 -15.88 4.30
C ASN A 75 -4.45 -14.73 5.16
N LYS A 76 -5.65 -14.85 5.75
CA LYS A 76 -6.26 -13.85 6.63
C LYS A 76 -5.33 -13.29 7.73
N PRO A 77 -4.43 -14.07 8.37
CA PRO A 77 -3.52 -13.54 9.39
C PRO A 77 -2.60 -12.41 8.92
N ILE A 78 -2.33 -12.26 7.61
CA ILE A 78 -1.48 -11.17 7.09
C ILE A 78 -2.09 -9.79 7.32
N ILE A 79 -3.41 -9.69 7.54
CA ILE A 79 -4.10 -8.43 7.83
C ILE A 79 -3.48 -7.72 9.03
N GLU A 80 -3.01 -8.48 10.04
CA GLU A 80 -2.38 -7.90 11.22
C GLU A 80 -1.04 -7.23 10.90
N LEU A 81 -0.31 -7.70 9.89
CA LEU A 81 0.90 -7.03 9.43
C LEU A 81 0.56 -5.71 8.73
N ILE A 82 -0.48 -5.70 7.89
CA ILE A 82 -0.92 -4.46 7.25
C ILE A 82 -1.38 -3.45 8.29
N LYS A 83 -2.15 -3.87 9.30
CA LYS A 83 -2.56 -3.00 10.42
C LYS A 83 -1.38 -2.41 11.19
N LYS A 84 -0.31 -3.19 11.42
CA LYS A 84 0.93 -2.68 12.03
C LYS A 84 1.63 -1.68 11.10
N GLY A 85 1.69 -1.99 9.81
CA GLY A 85 2.25 -1.12 8.79
C GLY A 85 1.55 0.24 8.74
N THR A 86 0.23 0.28 8.66
CA THR A 86 -0.54 1.54 8.58
C THR A 86 -0.53 2.37 9.87
N GLN A 87 -0.05 1.79 10.97
CA GLN A 87 0.11 2.47 12.26
C GLN A 87 1.55 2.86 12.57
N SER A 88 2.53 2.47 11.75
CA SER A 88 3.92 2.79 12.08
C SER A 88 4.23 4.28 11.89
N GLU A 89 5.28 4.76 12.55
CA GLU A 89 5.65 6.18 12.60
C GLU A 89 6.15 6.71 11.25
N THR A 90 6.77 5.85 10.45
CA THR A 90 7.44 6.28 9.22
C THR A 90 7.12 5.36 8.06
N TYR A 91 7.19 5.92 6.86
CA TYR A 91 7.28 5.16 5.62
C TYR A 91 8.55 5.55 4.87
N LYS A 92 9.31 4.53 4.48
CA LYS A 92 10.43 4.62 3.56
C LYS A 92 10.38 3.39 2.66
N PRO A 93 10.32 3.54 1.32
CA PRO A 93 10.39 2.42 0.40
C PRO A 93 11.60 1.52 0.68
N LEU A 94 11.44 0.21 0.49
CA LEU A 94 12.56 -0.74 0.58
C LEU A 94 13.36 -0.85 -0.71
N VAL A 95 12.86 -0.25 -1.80
CA VAL A 95 13.53 -0.25 -3.10
C VAL A 95 14.89 0.44 -2.98
N ASN A 96 15.93 -0.23 -3.47
CA ASN A 96 17.27 0.34 -3.57
C ASN A 96 17.44 0.92 -4.97
N ILE A 97 17.38 2.25 -5.09
CA ILE A 97 17.48 2.94 -6.39
C ILE A 97 18.83 2.72 -7.10
N ARG A 98 19.86 2.27 -6.37
CA ARG A 98 21.18 1.94 -6.96
C ARG A 98 21.19 0.61 -7.70
N GLU A 99 20.19 -0.24 -7.47
CA GLU A 99 20.02 -1.52 -8.19
C GLU A 99 19.38 -1.32 -9.56
N GLY A 100 18.86 -0.12 -9.88
CA GLY A 100 18.38 0.14 -11.22
C GLY A 100 17.16 -0.71 -11.60
N GLU A 101 17.24 -1.35 -12.76
CA GLU A 101 16.23 -2.29 -13.25
C GLU A 101 16.09 -3.54 -12.37
N ASP A 102 17.13 -3.91 -11.62
CA ASP A 102 17.11 -5.06 -10.70
C ASP A 102 16.50 -4.72 -9.33
N ALA A 103 16.12 -3.46 -9.12
CA ALA A 103 15.58 -3.00 -7.86
C ALA A 103 14.27 -3.74 -7.52
N LYS A 104 14.21 -4.30 -6.31
CA LYS A 104 13.05 -5.07 -5.85
C LYS A 104 11.86 -4.17 -5.54
N THR A 105 10.96 -4.01 -6.51
CA THR A 105 9.68 -3.33 -6.33
C THR A 105 8.62 -4.26 -5.73
N PRO A 106 7.59 -3.72 -5.06
CA PRO A 106 6.44 -4.49 -4.57
C PRO A 106 5.76 -5.28 -5.69
N ASN A 107 5.25 -6.46 -5.38
CA ASN A 107 4.59 -7.27 -6.37
C ASN A 107 3.10 -6.89 -6.48
N LEU A 108 2.73 -6.22 -7.58
CA LEU A 108 1.37 -5.75 -7.84
C LEU A 108 0.29 -6.83 -7.64
N THR A 109 0.55 -8.06 -8.07
CA THR A 109 -0.41 -9.15 -7.92
C THR A 109 -0.59 -9.52 -6.45
N LYS A 110 0.51 -9.65 -5.70
CA LYS A 110 0.46 -9.98 -4.27
C LYS A 110 -0.28 -8.90 -3.50
N VAL A 111 0.14 -7.65 -3.59
CA VAL A 111 -0.47 -6.53 -2.84
C VAL A 111 -1.94 -6.32 -3.18
N ARG A 112 -2.36 -6.56 -4.43
CA ARG A 112 -3.79 -6.58 -4.80
C ARG A 112 -4.55 -7.69 -4.09
N ILE A 113 -4.00 -8.91 -4.06
CA ILE A 113 -4.62 -10.03 -3.33
C ILE A 113 -4.72 -9.71 -1.82
N ILE A 114 -3.71 -9.08 -1.24
CA ILE A 114 -3.75 -8.64 0.17
C ILE A 114 -4.90 -7.65 0.39
N ALA A 115 -5.03 -6.63 -0.47
CA ALA A 115 -6.14 -5.66 -0.39
C ALA A 115 -7.51 -6.34 -0.53
N GLN A 116 -7.64 -7.33 -1.43
CA GLN A 116 -8.87 -8.10 -1.60
C GLN A 116 -9.19 -8.95 -0.35
N ILE A 117 -8.19 -9.58 0.29
CA ILE A 117 -8.36 -10.29 1.55
C ILE A 117 -8.88 -9.32 2.64
N MET A 118 -8.34 -8.11 2.70
CA MET A 118 -8.81 -7.08 3.64
C MET A 118 -10.26 -6.65 3.36
N VAL A 119 -10.66 -6.51 2.09
CA VAL A 119 -12.06 -6.24 1.71
C VAL A 119 -12.98 -7.39 2.11
N LEU A 120 -12.61 -8.64 1.86
CA LEU A 120 -13.41 -9.79 2.27
C LEU A 120 -13.57 -9.82 3.80
N HIS A 121 -12.51 -9.52 4.53
CA HIS A 121 -12.58 -9.45 5.99
C HIS A 121 -13.42 -8.27 6.48
N SER A 122 -13.38 -7.10 5.83
CA SER A 122 -14.22 -5.96 6.19
C SER A 122 -15.71 -6.30 6.00
N ARG A 123 -16.05 -7.02 4.93
CA ARG A 123 -17.41 -7.54 4.69
C ARG A 123 -17.85 -8.52 5.77
N GLU A 124 -16.98 -9.43 6.23
CA GLU A 124 -17.27 -10.30 7.39
C GLU A 124 -17.52 -9.50 8.67
N LEU A 125 -16.72 -8.47 8.94
CA LEU A 125 -16.90 -7.60 10.10
C LEU A 125 -18.25 -6.88 10.04
N THR A 126 -18.64 -6.35 8.88
CA THR A 126 -19.95 -5.73 8.67
C THR A 126 -21.10 -6.70 8.90
N LYS A 127 -21.02 -7.94 8.37
CA LYS A 127 -22.03 -8.99 8.60
C LYS A 127 -22.19 -9.34 10.08
N ASN A 128 -21.12 -9.24 10.85
CA ASN A 128 -21.10 -9.50 12.30
C ASN A 128 -21.38 -8.25 13.14
N ASN A 129 -21.97 -7.19 12.56
CA ASN A 129 -22.27 -5.91 13.22
C ASN A 129 -21.04 -5.16 13.81
N ARG A 130 -19.83 -5.47 13.32
CA ARG A 130 -18.57 -4.80 13.71
C ARG A 130 -18.20 -3.71 12.71
N ILE A 131 -19.12 -2.79 12.46
CA ILE A 131 -19.04 -1.80 11.37
C ILE A 131 -17.85 -0.83 11.54
N SER A 132 -17.60 -0.31 12.75
CA SER A 132 -16.43 0.55 12.99
C SER A 132 -15.12 -0.15 12.63
N GLU A 133 -14.98 -1.44 12.94
CA GLU A 133 -13.77 -2.20 12.61
C GLU A 133 -13.62 -2.43 11.11
N SER A 134 -14.74 -2.64 10.41
CA SER A 134 -14.78 -2.68 8.94
C SER A 134 -14.29 -1.35 8.33
N ILE A 135 -14.84 -0.21 8.77
CA ILE A 135 -14.42 1.13 8.34
C ILE A 135 -12.92 1.34 8.56
N ARG A 136 -12.43 1.02 9.75
CA ARG A 136 -11.00 1.14 10.08
C ARG A 136 -10.13 0.29 9.16
N LEU A 137 -10.58 -0.93 8.85
CA LEU A 137 -9.85 -1.82 7.96
C LEU A 137 -9.82 -1.29 6.52
N LEU A 138 -10.91 -0.69 6.04
CA LEU A 138 -10.95 -0.06 4.72
C LEU A 138 -10.03 1.16 4.63
N CYS A 139 -10.01 2.03 5.64
CA CYS A 139 -9.09 3.16 5.68
C CYS A 139 -7.61 2.71 5.76
N ASN A 140 -7.32 1.54 6.34
CA ASN A 140 -5.98 0.95 6.29
C ASN A 140 -5.57 0.58 4.86
N ILE A 141 -6.50 0.12 4.01
CA ILE A 141 -6.21 -0.16 2.59
C ILE A 141 -5.80 1.13 1.89
N SER A 142 -6.58 2.21 2.04
CA SER A 142 -6.25 3.50 1.44
C SER A 142 -4.92 4.05 1.96
N ARG A 143 -4.63 3.95 3.27
CA ARG A 143 -3.32 4.35 3.82
C ARG A 143 -2.16 3.55 3.23
N MET A 144 -2.30 2.23 3.09
CA MET A 144 -1.28 1.38 2.46
C MET A 144 -1.03 1.82 1.01
N GLY A 145 -2.10 2.16 0.28
CA GLY A 145 -1.99 2.69 -1.08
C GLY A 145 -1.28 4.04 -1.14
N ASP A 146 -1.64 4.99 -0.27
CA ASP A 146 -0.95 6.29 -0.14
C ASP A 146 0.52 6.12 0.22
N ASP A 147 0.86 5.18 1.12
CA ASP A 147 2.24 4.90 1.50
C ASP A 147 3.06 4.51 0.26
N TYR A 148 2.59 3.56 -0.57
CA TYR A 148 3.29 3.20 -1.81
C TYR A 148 3.41 4.36 -2.81
N MET A 149 2.44 5.26 -2.85
CA MET A 149 2.47 6.45 -3.72
C MET A 149 3.42 7.55 -3.24
N TYR A 150 3.80 7.57 -1.96
CA TYR A 150 4.48 8.74 -1.38
C TYR A 150 5.88 8.98 -1.95
N ARG A 151 6.69 7.91 -2.06
CA ARG A 151 8.10 8.02 -2.46
C ARG A 151 8.68 6.77 -3.14
N GLY A 152 7.86 5.81 -3.57
CA GLY A 152 8.39 4.68 -4.34
C GLY A 152 8.68 5.03 -5.81
N SER A 153 9.15 4.06 -6.59
CA SER A 153 9.22 4.11 -8.06
C SER A 153 7.86 4.43 -8.70
N LEU A 154 7.82 4.66 -10.01
CA LEU A 154 6.53 4.76 -10.71
C LEU A 154 5.69 3.49 -10.56
N ILE A 155 6.35 2.32 -10.50
CA ILE A 155 5.69 1.03 -10.27
C ILE A 155 5.04 1.01 -8.89
N ASP A 156 5.73 1.48 -7.84
CA ASP A 156 5.15 1.62 -6.50
C ASP A 156 3.92 2.53 -6.52
N ALA A 157 3.98 3.66 -7.23
CA ALA A 157 2.84 4.57 -7.31
C ALA A 157 1.64 3.95 -8.03
N MET A 158 1.86 3.19 -9.11
CA MET A 158 0.81 2.43 -9.80
C MET A 158 0.21 1.35 -8.90
N VAL A 159 1.04 0.66 -8.12
CA VAL A 159 0.61 -0.28 -7.08
C VAL A 159 -0.28 0.43 -6.07
N GLY A 160 0.18 1.57 -5.54
CA GLY A 160 -0.54 2.33 -4.52
C GLY A 160 -1.89 2.85 -5.00
N LEU A 161 -1.99 3.29 -6.26
CA LEU A 161 -3.27 3.64 -6.89
C LEU A 161 -4.23 2.47 -6.91
N ALA A 162 -3.78 1.30 -7.38
CA ALA A 162 -4.64 0.13 -7.50
C ALA A 162 -5.14 -0.38 -6.14
N ILE A 163 -4.31 -0.28 -5.10
CA ILE A 163 -4.69 -0.61 -3.72
C ILE A 163 -5.71 0.41 -3.21
N SER A 164 -5.44 1.70 -3.35
CA SER A 164 -6.33 2.78 -2.89
C SER A 164 -7.70 2.67 -3.54
N GLU A 165 -7.75 2.46 -4.86
CA GLU A 165 -9.00 2.28 -5.62
C GLU A 165 -9.83 1.11 -5.07
N THR A 166 -9.19 0.02 -4.65
CA THR A 166 -9.87 -1.14 -4.05
C THR A 166 -10.52 -0.78 -2.71
N GLY A 167 -9.80 -0.04 -1.86
CA GLY A 167 -10.33 0.46 -0.59
C GLY A 167 -11.47 1.45 -0.79
N ASP A 168 -11.28 2.43 -1.67
CA ASP A 168 -12.22 3.54 -1.92
C ASP A 168 -13.55 3.04 -2.51
N LYS A 169 -13.50 2.11 -3.47
CA LYS A 169 -14.71 1.46 -4.02
C LYS A 169 -15.52 0.76 -2.94
N GLU A 170 -14.85 0.08 -2.02
CA GLU A 170 -15.52 -0.63 -0.94
C GLU A 170 -16.06 0.34 0.14
N ILE A 171 -15.37 1.45 0.42
CA ILE A 171 -15.89 2.54 1.26
C ILE A 171 -17.16 3.13 0.62
N GLN A 172 -17.13 3.43 -0.67
CA GLN A 172 -18.29 3.95 -1.41
C GLN A 172 -19.47 2.98 -1.32
N ARG A 173 -19.22 1.68 -1.48
CA ARG A 173 -20.25 0.63 -1.34
C ARG A 173 -20.87 0.65 0.06
N VAL A 174 -20.06 0.71 1.11
CA VAL A 174 -20.53 0.75 2.50
C VAL A 174 -21.33 2.03 2.79
N LEU A 175 -20.96 3.17 2.20
CA LEU A 175 -21.73 4.42 2.28
C LEU A 175 -23.10 4.29 1.60
N GLN A 176 -23.17 3.64 0.44
CA GLN A 176 -24.41 3.47 -0.33
C GLN A 176 -25.39 2.48 0.31
N ASP A 177 -24.91 1.51 1.08
CA ASP A 177 -25.74 0.52 1.77
C ASP A 177 -26.68 1.13 2.85
N ASN A 178 -26.58 2.44 3.15
CA ASN A 178 -27.46 3.22 4.06
C ASN A 178 -27.61 2.67 5.50
N LYS A 179 -26.70 1.79 5.95
CA LYS A 179 -26.72 1.15 7.28
C LYS A 179 -25.77 1.79 8.29
N LEU A 180 -25.16 2.92 7.96
CA LEU A 180 -24.21 3.60 8.83
C LEU A 180 -24.94 4.52 9.83
N SER A 181 -24.56 4.43 11.10
CA SER A 181 -24.99 5.38 12.11
C SER A 181 -24.23 6.71 11.94
N GLN A 182 -24.74 7.78 12.56
CA GLN A 182 -24.05 9.07 12.59
C GLN A 182 -22.65 8.97 13.21
N GLN A 183 -22.47 8.09 14.20
CA GLN A 183 -21.17 7.81 14.80
C GLN A 183 -20.21 7.19 13.78
N HIS A 184 -20.65 6.21 13.00
CA HIS A 184 -19.82 5.59 11.95
C HIS A 184 -19.41 6.60 10.87
N LEU A 185 -20.34 7.47 10.47
CA LEU A 185 -20.06 8.54 9.49
C LEU A 185 -19.03 9.54 10.02
N THR A 186 -19.17 9.94 11.28
CA THR A 186 -18.22 10.86 11.94
C THR A 186 -16.83 10.25 12.05
N GLU A 187 -16.75 8.96 12.43
CA GLU A 187 -15.49 8.21 12.49
C GLU A 187 -14.81 8.14 11.11
N LEU A 188 -15.56 7.74 10.07
CA LEU A 188 -15.06 7.67 8.71
C LEU A 188 -14.56 9.04 8.21
N LEU A 189 -15.33 10.11 8.43
CA LEU A 189 -14.93 11.46 8.03
C LEU A 189 -13.61 11.89 8.69
N GLY A 190 -13.43 11.56 9.96
CA GLY A 190 -12.17 11.81 10.67
C GLY A 190 -10.96 11.10 10.05
N TYR A 191 -11.14 9.87 9.60
CA TYR A 191 -10.06 9.13 8.90
C TYR A 191 -9.82 9.65 7.49
N LEU A 192 -10.87 9.93 6.71
CA LEU A 192 -10.74 10.46 5.36
C LEU A 192 -10.05 11.83 5.35
N LYS A 193 -10.34 12.70 6.32
CA LYS A 193 -9.64 13.98 6.46
C LYS A 193 -8.14 13.79 6.62
N LYS A 194 -7.71 12.89 7.51
CA LYS A 194 -6.28 12.59 7.70
C LYS A 194 -5.62 12.04 6.44
N LEU A 195 -6.30 11.15 5.71
CA LEU A 195 -5.80 10.62 4.43
C LEU A 195 -5.66 11.72 3.38
N LEU A 196 -6.62 12.63 3.30
CA LEU A 196 -6.58 13.76 2.36
C LEU A 196 -5.47 14.76 2.70
N ASP A 197 -5.31 15.10 3.98
CA ASP A 197 -4.27 16.04 4.44
C ASP A 197 -2.85 15.47 4.18
N ASP A 198 -2.71 14.15 4.25
CA ASP A 198 -1.46 13.41 4.05
C ASP A 198 -1.26 12.89 2.60
N ARG A 199 -2.13 13.28 1.66
CA ARG A 199 -2.18 12.63 0.34
C ARG A 199 -0.90 12.87 -0.47
N PRO A 200 -0.27 11.82 -1.01
CA PRO A 200 0.95 11.94 -1.79
C PRO A 200 0.72 12.57 -3.16
N ASN A 201 1.76 13.25 -3.68
CA ASN A 201 1.83 13.74 -5.05
C ASN A 201 2.78 12.86 -5.87
N PHE A 202 2.36 12.48 -7.09
CA PHE A 202 3.13 11.69 -8.06
C PHE A 202 4.52 12.24 -8.39
N ASN A 203 4.74 13.54 -8.21
CA ASN A 203 6.03 14.18 -8.53
C ASN A 203 7.23 13.49 -7.85
N ASN A 204 7.05 12.99 -6.62
CA ASN A 204 8.12 12.32 -5.88
C ASN A 204 8.53 10.97 -6.50
N SER A 205 7.57 10.24 -7.07
CA SER A 205 7.83 8.95 -7.72
C SER A 205 8.50 9.13 -9.08
N TRP A 206 8.14 10.19 -9.81
CA TRP A 206 8.85 10.57 -11.04
C TRP A 206 10.30 10.95 -10.77
N GLU A 207 10.56 11.71 -9.71
CA GLU A 207 11.93 12.06 -9.30
C GLU A 207 12.74 10.81 -8.92
N ALA A 208 12.15 9.87 -8.17
CA ALA A 208 12.79 8.61 -7.82
C ALA A 208 13.18 7.78 -9.06
N GLU A 209 12.28 7.67 -10.03
CA GLU A 209 12.52 6.94 -11.28
C GLU A 209 13.66 7.57 -12.09
N GLY A 210 13.66 8.91 -12.21
CA GLY A 210 14.74 9.64 -12.87
C GLY A 210 16.09 9.37 -12.23
N LEU A 211 16.16 9.41 -10.89
CA LEU A 211 17.39 9.09 -10.14
C LEU A 211 17.83 7.64 -10.36
N CYS A 212 16.89 6.69 -10.49
CA CYS A 212 17.17 5.28 -10.76
C CYS A 212 17.78 5.09 -12.16
N ILE A 213 17.15 5.64 -13.20
CA ILE A 213 17.63 5.60 -14.58
C ILE A 213 19.02 6.22 -14.68
N GLU A 214 19.23 7.38 -14.06
CA GLU A 214 20.52 8.07 -14.06
C GLU A 214 21.61 7.26 -13.35
N ALA A 215 21.27 6.54 -12.26
CA ALA A 215 22.20 5.66 -11.56
C ALA A 215 22.66 4.48 -12.45
N VAL A 216 21.73 3.85 -13.19
CA VAL A 216 22.04 2.76 -14.13
C VAL A 216 22.95 3.25 -15.26
N LEU A 217 22.60 4.37 -15.88
CA LEU A 217 23.39 4.95 -16.98
C LEU A 217 24.83 5.28 -16.53
N LYS A 218 25.02 5.73 -15.29
CA LYS A 218 26.34 5.92 -14.69
C LYS A 218 27.11 4.61 -14.56
N GLN A 219 26.52 3.58 -13.96
CA GLN A 219 27.16 2.27 -13.76
C GLN A 219 27.60 1.63 -15.09
N GLN A 220 26.73 1.68 -16.10
CA GLN A 220 27.03 1.15 -17.42
C GLN A 220 28.23 1.87 -18.06
N ALA A 221 28.27 3.20 -17.97
CA ALA A 221 29.37 3.97 -18.53
C ALA A 221 30.70 3.80 -17.79
N GLU A 222 30.68 3.60 -16.47
CA GLU A 222 31.87 3.27 -15.69
C GLU A 222 32.39 1.85 -15.98
N SER A 223 31.51 0.93 -16.39
CA SER A 223 31.86 -0.44 -16.75
C SER A 223 32.36 -0.58 -18.20
N ALA A 224 32.07 0.40 -19.06
CA ALA A 224 32.39 0.38 -20.49
C ALA A 224 33.70 1.10 -20.87
N GLY A 225 34.38 1.75 -19.91
CA GLY A 225 35.66 2.46 -20.10
C GLY A 225 36.75 1.94 -19.19
#